data_AF-A0A7V6YQX8-F1
#
_entry.id   AF-A0A7V6YQX8-F1
#
_cell.length_a   1.000
_cell.length_b   1.000
_cell.length_c   1.000
_cell.angle_alpha   90.00
_cell.angle_beta   90.00
_cell.angle_gamma   90.00
#
_symmetry.space_group_name_H-M   'P 1'
#
loop_
_entity.id
_entity.type
_entity.pdbx_description
1 polymer ?
#
loop_
_entity_poly.entity_id
_entity_poly.type
_entity_poly.pdbx_seq_one_letter_code
_entity_poly.pdbx_strand_id
1 'polypeptide(L)'
;MINTKPTPRHIESIKKYKKLFEKWDMWDFAYFDGSEYNFLVQYFAPIKGISGYLILNYAGDVVPLSQAKQPFWHFVNFNTLISQAISDILPQMKKTMTPFEERVRLLKQYQQTFRELFPIESASVDRIIFETEKTLENPKILNDIYYTLSDYQEQIQKELGYFDLNLLNKVNETSIRYPALMYTYSMRERSLNKDYETVVNVIDQAGGNIPYKARKIIKNFLRAARASNKDALEKSMRQFEWDDEGNRVYIDESRLEESLLGKFRDEGLKYFQKKMVKKLRNP
;
A
#
# COMPACT_ATOMS: atom_id res chain seq x y z
N MET A 1 14.24 10.77 23.68
CA MET A 1 13.72 9.40 23.74
C MET A 1 13.13 9.09 25.11
N ILE A 2 11.88 8.64 25.19
CA ILE A 2 11.29 8.11 26.43
C ILE A 2 11.88 6.72 26.73
N ASN A 3 11.85 6.30 28.00
CA ASN A 3 12.28 4.94 28.36
C ASN A 3 11.17 3.94 28.01
N THR A 4 11.41 3.11 27.01
CA THR A 4 10.46 2.09 26.53
C THR A 4 10.76 0.70 27.11
N LYS A 5 11.76 0.56 27.99
CA LYS A 5 12.04 -0.70 28.68
C LYS A 5 11.01 -0.92 29.80
N PRO A 6 10.48 -2.14 29.95
CA PRO A 6 9.47 -2.42 30.96
C PRO A 6 10.06 -2.25 32.37
N THR A 7 9.39 -1.44 33.20
CA THR A 7 9.73 -1.29 34.62
C THR A 7 9.27 -2.52 35.42
N PRO A 8 9.71 -2.69 36.69
CA PRO A 8 9.23 -3.79 37.53
C PRO A 8 7.70 -3.88 37.64
N ARG A 9 7.02 -2.73 37.74
CA ARG A 9 5.55 -2.66 37.79
C ARG A 9 4.90 -3.07 36.46
N HIS A 10 5.48 -2.67 35.32
CA HIS A 10 5.06 -3.19 34.02
C HIS A 10 5.16 -4.71 33.99
N ILE A 11 6.31 -5.28 34.40
CA ILE A 11 6.55 -6.73 34.37
C ILE A 11 5.54 -7.47 35.27
N GLU A 12 5.23 -6.93 36.44
CA GLU A 12 4.20 -7.48 37.35
C GLU A 12 2.83 -7.52 36.67
N SER A 13 2.37 -6.39 36.13
CA SER A 13 1.11 -6.29 35.38
C SER A 13 1.10 -7.25 34.19
N ILE A 14 2.17 -7.31 33.39
CA ILE A 14 2.28 -8.20 32.24
C ILE A 14 2.12 -9.66 32.64
N LYS A 15 2.82 -10.09 33.70
CA LYS A 15 2.77 -11.47 34.22
C LYS A 15 1.39 -11.83 34.76
N LYS A 16 0.68 -10.90 35.41
CA LYS A 16 -0.68 -11.12 35.94
C LYS A 16 -1.68 -11.49 34.84
N TYR A 17 -1.56 -10.90 33.65
CA TYR A 17 -2.48 -11.13 32.54
C TYR A 17 -1.96 -12.15 31.50
N LYS A 18 -0.78 -12.73 31.74
CA LYS A 18 -0.15 -13.74 30.89
C LYS A 18 -0.71 -15.14 31.20
N LYS A 19 -1.08 -15.91 30.19
CA LYS A 19 -1.45 -17.32 30.38
C LYS A 19 -0.21 -18.22 30.48
N LEU A 20 -0.44 -19.44 30.96
CA LEU A 20 0.60 -20.46 31.08
C LEU A 20 1.24 -20.71 29.70
N PHE A 21 2.56 -20.86 29.67
CA PHE A 21 3.39 -21.10 28.46
C PHE A 21 3.41 -20.00 27.39
N GLU A 22 2.68 -18.89 27.58
CA GLU A 22 2.82 -17.77 26.66
C GLU A 22 4.22 -17.15 26.77
N LYS A 23 4.69 -16.51 25.71
CA LYS A 23 5.74 -15.49 25.78
C LYS A 23 5.09 -14.11 25.70
N TRP A 24 5.77 -13.08 26.14
CA TRP A 24 5.32 -11.71 26.01
C TRP A 24 6.43 -10.86 25.41
N ASP A 25 6.01 -9.81 24.70
CA ASP A 25 6.88 -8.77 24.18
C ASP A 25 6.19 -7.42 24.38
N MET A 26 6.91 -6.42 24.87
CA MET A 26 6.41 -5.06 24.95
C MET A 26 7.09 -4.27 23.85
N TRP A 27 6.29 -3.59 23.03
CA TRP A 27 6.84 -2.83 21.91
C TRP A 27 7.84 -1.78 22.37
N ASP A 28 8.83 -1.54 21.52
CA ASP A 28 9.97 -0.64 21.78
C ASP A 28 9.62 0.84 21.63
N PHE A 29 8.33 1.16 21.48
CA PHE A 29 7.76 2.51 21.44
C PHE A 29 6.37 2.59 22.09
N ALA A 30 5.99 3.78 22.53
CA ALA A 30 4.68 4.09 23.12
C ALA A 30 3.75 4.85 22.15
N TYR A 31 2.48 4.99 22.53
CA TYR A 31 1.53 5.94 21.96
C TYR A 31 1.25 7.06 22.96
N PHE A 32 1.46 8.31 22.56
CA PHE A 32 1.14 9.48 23.38
C PHE A 32 -0.22 10.05 22.97
N ASP A 33 -1.18 10.06 23.89
CA ASP A 33 -2.55 10.53 23.64
C ASP A 33 -2.75 12.04 23.85
N GLY A 34 -1.66 12.76 24.17
CA GLY A 34 -1.69 14.18 24.55
C GLY A 34 -1.59 14.40 26.06
N SER A 35 -1.80 13.36 26.86
CA SER A 35 -1.73 13.40 28.32
C SER A 35 -0.80 12.34 28.92
N GLU A 36 -0.84 11.11 28.41
CA GLU A 36 -0.09 9.99 28.95
C GLU A 36 0.49 9.10 27.84
N TYR A 37 1.57 8.38 28.18
CA TYR A 37 2.16 7.35 27.33
C TYR A 37 1.50 6.00 27.59
N ASN A 38 1.01 5.38 26.53
CA ASN A 38 0.42 4.07 26.53
C ASN A 38 1.40 3.08 25.87
N PHE A 39 1.55 1.88 26.44
CA PHE A 39 2.44 0.84 25.96
C PHE A 39 1.63 -0.38 25.52
N LEU A 40 1.97 -0.94 24.36
CA LEU A 40 1.36 -2.18 23.87
C LEU A 40 2.24 -3.38 24.26
N VAL A 41 1.62 -4.33 24.96
CA VAL A 41 2.18 -5.64 25.24
C VAL A 41 1.47 -6.67 24.36
N GLN A 42 2.25 -7.53 23.70
CA GLN A 42 1.78 -8.66 22.93
C GLN A 42 2.07 -9.97 23.65
N TYR A 43 1.11 -10.90 23.61
CA TYR A 43 1.28 -12.26 24.11
C TYR A 43 1.31 -13.25 22.96
N PHE A 44 2.22 -14.22 23.02
CA PHE A 44 2.41 -15.25 22.01
C PHE A 44 2.18 -16.63 22.61
N ALA A 45 1.26 -17.39 22.02
CA ALA A 45 1.08 -18.80 22.30
C ALA A 45 1.97 -19.64 21.37
N PRO A 46 2.59 -20.74 21.85
CA PRO A 46 3.51 -21.56 21.05
C PRO A 46 2.96 -22.06 19.72
N ILE A 47 1.65 -22.36 19.65
CA ILE A 47 1.01 -22.98 18.48
C ILE A 47 0.19 -21.98 17.65
N LYS A 48 -0.34 -20.91 18.26
CA LYS A 48 -1.36 -20.04 17.65
C LYS A 48 -0.87 -18.61 17.31
N GLY A 49 0.41 -18.32 17.49
CA GLY A 49 0.96 -16.98 17.32
C GLY A 49 0.41 -16.01 18.35
N ILE A 50 0.04 -14.79 17.94
CA ILE A 50 -0.44 -13.75 18.87
C ILE A 50 -1.78 -14.15 19.52
N SER A 51 -1.74 -14.40 20.81
CA SER A 51 -2.84 -14.87 21.65
C SER A 51 -3.50 -13.78 22.49
N GLY A 52 -2.94 -12.58 22.55
CA GLY A 52 -3.57 -11.45 23.24
C GLY A 52 -2.74 -10.18 23.24
N TYR A 53 -3.37 -9.10 23.67
CA TYR A 53 -2.77 -7.78 23.83
C TYR A 53 -3.13 -7.20 25.19
N LEU A 54 -2.30 -6.32 25.71
CA LEU A 54 -2.57 -5.53 26.91
C LEU A 54 -2.02 -4.12 26.72
N ILE A 55 -2.85 -3.11 27.01
CA ILE A 55 -2.42 -1.72 27.10
C ILE A 55 -2.08 -1.39 28.54
N LEU A 56 -0.89 -0.84 28.75
CA LEU A 56 -0.43 -0.31 30.02
C LEU A 56 -0.19 1.19 29.90
N ASN A 57 -0.39 1.93 30.98
CA ASN A 57 0.03 3.34 31.03
C ASN A 57 1.51 3.47 31.44
N TYR A 58 2.01 4.70 31.56
CA TYR A 58 3.42 4.97 31.89
C TYR A 58 3.84 4.46 33.28
N ALA A 59 2.90 4.39 34.23
CA ALA A 59 3.15 3.82 35.54
C ALA A 59 3.21 2.28 35.53
N GLY A 60 2.84 1.63 34.42
CA GLY A 60 2.72 0.18 34.30
C GLY A 60 1.39 -0.37 34.81
N ASP A 61 0.39 0.50 34.97
CA ASP A 61 -0.97 0.12 35.37
C ASP A 61 -1.81 -0.31 34.17
N VAL A 62 -2.69 -1.26 34.42
CA VAL A 62 -3.67 -1.73 33.45
C VAL A 62 -4.85 -0.77 33.42
N VAL A 63 -5.02 -0.08 32.30
CA VAL A 63 -6.15 0.82 32.10
C VAL A 63 -7.43 0.02 31.78
N PRO A 64 -8.64 0.54 32.11
CA PRO A 64 -9.90 -0.09 31.76
C PRO A 64 -10.06 -0.30 30.25
N LEU A 65 -10.84 -1.31 29.85
CA LEU A 65 -11.08 -1.67 28.44
C LEU A 65 -11.59 -0.49 27.62
N SER A 66 -12.45 0.36 28.18
CA SER A 66 -12.99 1.55 27.50
C SER A 66 -11.88 2.53 27.09
N GLN A 67 -10.86 2.70 27.93
CA GLN A 67 -9.71 3.57 27.68
C GLN A 67 -8.67 2.87 26.79
N ALA A 68 -8.46 1.56 26.98
CA ALA A 68 -7.46 0.79 26.22
C ALA A 68 -7.74 0.68 24.72
N LYS A 69 -9.02 0.71 24.31
CA LYS A 69 -9.43 0.50 22.91
C LYS A 69 -8.79 1.49 21.95
N GLN A 70 -8.73 2.77 22.32
CA GLN A 70 -8.25 3.81 21.43
C GLN A 70 -6.72 3.72 21.21
N PRO A 71 -5.87 3.70 22.25
CA PRO A 71 -4.44 3.44 22.08
C PRO A 71 -4.18 2.15 21.30
N PHE A 72 -4.93 1.07 21.60
CA PHE A 72 -4.78 -0.19 20.89
C PHE A 72 -5.10 -0.07 19.40
N TRP A 73 -6.14 0.67 19.03
CA TRP A 73 -6.44 0.98 17.63
C TRP A 73 -5.28 1.73 16.97
N HIS A 74 -4.73 2.75 17.63
CA HIS A 74 -3.64 3.55 17.08
C HIS A 74 -2.35 2.72 16.88
N PHE A 75 -2.01 1.85 17.83
CA PHE A 75 -0.89 0.92 17.68
C PHE A 75 -1.08 -0.07 16.52
N VAL A 76 -2.26 -0.69 16.45
CA VAL A 76 -2.57 -1.64 15.37
C VAL A 76 -2.53 -0.92 14.02
N ASN A 77 -3.17 0.24 13.91
CA ASN A 77 -3.19 1.02 12.68
C ASN A 77 -1.77 1.40 12.23
N PHE A 78 -0.98 2.00 13.13
CA PHE A 78 0.41 2.38 12.82
C PHE A 78 1.22 1.20 12.25
N ASN A 79 1.23 0.07 12.97
CA ASN A 79 2.02 -1.09 12.56
C ASN A 79 1.48 -1.76 11.29
N THR A 80 0.16 -1.79 11.10
CA THR A 80 -0.44 -2.31 9.87
C THR A 80 -0.04 -1.46 8.67
N LEU A 81 -0.11 -0.13 8.77
CA LEU A 81 0.26 0.78 7.67
C LEU A 81 1.74 0.65 7.29
N ILE A 82 2.64 0.67 8.29
CA ILE A 82 4.08 0.51 8.04
C ILE A 82 4.38 -0.87 7.45
N SER A 83 3.87 -1.94 8.05
CA SER A 83 4.14 -3.31 7.59
C SER A 83 3.59 -3.58 6.19
N GLN A 84 2.38 -3.13 5.88
CA GLN A 84 1.75 -3.32 4.57
C GLN A 84 2.44 -2.49 3.49
N ALA A 85 2.74 -1.22 3.78
CA ALA A 85 3.44 -0.39 2.82
C ALA A 85 4.81 -0.99 2.46
N ILE A 86 5.58 -1.46 3.44
CA ILE A 86 6.86 -2.12 3.19
C ILE A 86 6.68 -3.42 2.40
N SER A 87 5.73 -4.28 2.78
CA SER A 87 5.51 -5.57 2.10
C SER A 87 5.08 -5.40 0.65
N ASP A 88 4.33 -4.34 0.35
CA ASP A 88 3.71 -4.15 -0.95
C ASP A 88 4.59 -3.30 -1.88
N ILE A 89 5.27 -2.28 -1.36
CA ILE A 89 6.11 -1.37 -2.14
C ILE A 89 7.43 -2.05 -2.56
N LEU A 90 8.09 -2.78 -1.66
CA LEU A 90 9.41 -3.37 -1.94
C LEU A 90 9.41 -4.31 -3.17
N PRO A 91 8.44 -5.22 -3.35
CA PRO A 91 8.35 -6.03 -4.57
C PRO A 91 8.15 -5.19 -5.84
N GLN A 92 7.39 -4.08 -5.77
CA GLN A 92 7.16 -3.23 -6.93
C GLN A 92 8.42 -2.46 -7.33
N MET A 93 9.18 -1.96 -6.35
CA MET A 93 10.47 -1.29 -6.59
C MET A 93 11.52 -2.21 -7.23
N LYS A 94 11.42 -3.52 -7.02
CA LYS A 94 12.32 -4.53 -7.61
C LYS A 94 11.94 -4.94 -9.03
N LYS A 95 10.78 -4.53 -9.55
CA LYS A 95 10.37 -4.88 -10.91
C LYS A 95 11.22 -4.12 -11.93
N THR A 96 11.61 -4.83 -13.00
CA THR A 96 12.30 -4.20 -14.12
C THR A 96 11.35 -3.31 -14.92
N MET A 97 11.78 -2.08 -15.19
CA MET A 97 11.06 -1.13 -16.06
C MET A 97 11.45 -1.25 -17.54
N THR A 98 12.44 -2.09 -17.87
CA THR A 98 12.95 -2.28 -19.24
C THR A 98 11.86 -2.56 -20.28
N PRO A 99 10.82 -3.39 -20.00
CA PRO A 99 9.73 -3.59 -20.96
C PRO A 99 8.95 -2.30 -21.27
N PHE A 100 8.76 -1.42 -20.29
CA PHE A 100 8.07 -0.14 -20.48
C PHE A 100 8.96 0.86 -21.23
N GLU A 101 10.25 0.92 -20.88
CA GLU A 101 11.26 1.75 -21.56
C GLU A 101 11.39 1.36 -23.04
N GLU A 102 11.49 0.05 -23.32
CA GLU A 102 11.62 -0.44 -24.69
C GLU A 102 10.34 -0.24 -25.51
N ARG A 103 9.16 -0.39 -24.89
CA ARG A 103 7.87 -0.05 -25.49
C ARG A 103 7.84 1.42 -25.93
N VAL A 104 8.17 2.35 -25.04
CA VAL A 104 8.22 3.79 -25.35
C VAL A 104 9.24 4.08 -26.44
N ARG A 105 10.47 3.56 -26.30
CA ARG A 105 11.55 3.78 -27.25
C ARG A 105 11.15 3.35 -28.67
N LEU A 106 10.58 2.16 -28.82
CA LEU A 106 10.16 1.64 -30.12
C LEU A 106 8.97 2.42 -30.70
N LEU A 107 7.97 2.75 -29.88
CA LEU A 107 6.82 3.53 -30.36
C LEU A 107 7.25 4.95 -30.78
N LYS A 108 8.13 5.61 -30.01
CA LYS A 108 8.70 6.91 -30.39
C LYS A 108 9.52 6.84 -31.68
N GLN A 109 10.34 5.81 -31.83
CA GLN A 109 11.18 5.62 -33.03
C GLN A 109 10.36 5.60 -34.32
N TYR A 110 9.15 5.03 -34.30
CA TYR A 110 8.28 4.92 -35.47
C TYR A 110 7.05 5.84 -35.41
N GLN A 111 7.00 6.77 -34.46
CA GLN A 111 5.83 7.63 -34.23
C GLN A 111 5.46 8.44 -35.47
N GLN A 112 6.45 9.02 -36.14
CA GLN A 112 6.22 9.77 -37.37
C GLN A 112 5.67 8.88 -38.50
N THR A 113 6.19 7.66 -38.64
CA THR A 113 5.67 6.67 -39.59
C THR A 113 4.21 6.32 -39.30
N PHE A 114 3.82 6.20 -38.03
CA PHE A 114 2.41 6.01 -37.65
C PHE A 114 1.55 7.21 -38.05
N ARG A 115 2.04 8.45 -37.86
CA ARG A 115 1.30 9.66 -38.24
C ARG A 115 1.09 9.78 -39.75
N GLU A 116 2.07 9.36 -40.55
CA GLU A 116 2.01 9.42 -42.01
C GLU A 116 1.13 8.32 -42.60
N LEU A 117 1.25 7.09 -42.10
CA LEU A 117 0.54 5.94 -42.66
C LEU A 117 -0.85 5.72 -42.04
N PHE A 118 -1.03 6.10 -40.77
CA PHE A 118 -2.24 5.88 -39.99
C PHE A 118 -2.65 7.14 -39.19
N PRO A 119 -3.05 8.24 -39.87
CA PRO A 119 -3.29 9.51 -39.18
C PRO A 119 -4.35 9.42 -38.07
N ILE A 120 -5.35 8.56 -38.24
CA ILE A 120 -6.43 8.36 -37.26
C ILE A 120 -5.90 7.56 -36.05
N GLU A 121 -5.23 6.42 -36.31
CA GLU A 121 -4.76 5.50 -35.28
C GLU A 121 -3.49 5.97 -34.56
N SER A 122 -2.76 6.94 -35.13
CA SER A 122 -1.58 7.54 -34.50
C SER A 122 -1.89 8.17 -33.13
N ALA A 123 -3.13 8.61 -32.90
CA ALA A 123 -3.57 9.11 -31.59
C ALA A 123 -3.44 8.03 -30.49
N SER A 124 -3.68 6.75 -30.82
CA SER A 124 -3.49 5.64 -29.89
C SER A 124 -2.00 5.43 -29.56
N VAL A 125 -1.11 5.59 -30.54
CA VAL A 125 0.34 5.53 -30.30
C VAL A 125 0.79 6.64 -29.34
N ASP A 126 0.35 7.88 -29.60
CA ASP A 126 0.67 9.04 -28.77
C ASP A 126 0.17 8.86 -27.33
N ARG A 127 -1.05 8.36 -27.15
CA ARG A 127 -1.63 8.07 -25.83
C ARG A 127 -0.88 6.96 -25.09
N ILE A 128 -0.50 5.88 -25.77
CA ILE A 128 0.28 4.79 -25.17
C ILE A 128 1.65 5.30 -24.71
N ILE A 129 2.33 6.10 -25.52
CA ILE A 129 3.63 6.71 -25.15
C ILE A 129 3.44 7.55 -23.88
N PHE A 130 2.51 8.51 -23.92
CA PHE A 130 2.28 9.44 -22.82
C PHE A 130 1.97 8.75 -21.49
N GLU A 131 1.05 7.78 -21.47
CA GLU A 131 0.69 7.07 -20.23
C GLU A 131 1.77 6.08 -19.77
N THR A 132 2.54 5.51 -20.70
CA THR A 132 3.70 4.68 -20.33
C THR A 132 4.80 5.52 -19.69
N GLU A 133 5.07 6.73 -20.17
CA GLU A 133 6.07 7.62 -19.61
C GLU A 133 5.74 8.00 -18.16
N LYS A 134 4.46 8.28 -17.86
CA LYS A 134 4.04 8.47 -16.46
C LYS A 134 4.29 7.22 -15.60
N THR A 135 4.08 6.04 -16.15
CA THR A 135 4.35 4.78 -15.44
C THR A 135 5.84 4.59 -15.13
N LEU A 136 6.73 5.09 -16.01
CA LEU A 136 8.18 5.09 -15.78
C LEU A 136 8.61 5.98 -14.60
N GLU A 137 7.77 6.91 -14.16
CA GLU A 137 8.01 7.73 -12.96
C GLU A 137 7.63 7.04 -11.65
N ASN A 138 6.80 5.99 -11.71
CA ASN A 138 6.30 5.28 -10.52
C ASN A 138 7.41 4.80 -9.57
N PRO A 139 8.55 4.23 -10.03
CA PRO A 139 9.61 3.80 -9.12
C PRO A 139 10.16 4.92 -8.24
N LYS A 140 10.22 6.16 -8.74
CA LYS A 140 10.65 7.32 -7.95
C LYS A 140 9.63 7.63 -6.86
N ILE A 141 8.34 7.69 -7.22
CA ILE A 141 7.24 7.93 -6.27
C ILE A 141 7.22 6.84 -5.18
N LEU A 142 7.40 5.58 -5.56
CA LEU A 142 7.48 4.45 -4.63
C LEU A 142 8.67 4.55 -3.67
N ASN A 143 9.85 4.95 -4.17
CA ASN A 143 11.01 5.22 -3.32
C ASN A 143 10.70 6.33 -2.31
N ASP A 144 10.14 7.45 -2.76
CA ASP A 144 9.81 8.58 -1.89
C ASP A 144 8.85 8.16 -0.77
N ILE A 145 7.80 7.38 -1.09
CA ILE A 145 6.87 6.84 -0.08
C ILE A 145 7.61 5.92 0.90
N TYR A 146 8.41 4.97 0.39
CA TYR A 146 9.12 4.00 1.21
C TYR A 146 10.07 4.67 2.20
N TYR A 147 10.94 5.57 1.73
CA TYR A 147 11.90 6.25 2.60
C TYR A 147 11.21 7.19 3.58
N THR A 148 10.14 7.89 3.17
CA THR A 148 9.37 8.73 4.11
C THR A 148 8.77 7.91 5.26
N LEU A 149 8.22 6.73 4.97
CA LEU A 149 7.68 5.83 6.00
C LEU A 149 8.79 5.25 6.89
N SER A 150 9.94 4.93 6.29
CA SER A 150 11.13 4.48 7.03
C SER A 150 11.63 5.56 7.98
N ASP A 151 11.65 6.83 7.55
CA ASP A 151 12.07 7.96 8.37
C ASP A 151 11.11 8.16 9.56
N TYR A 152 9.80 8.03 9.35
CA TYR A 152 8.83 8.06 10.46
C TYR A 152 9.04 6.91 11.45
N GLN A 153 9.31 5.70 10.95
CA GLN A 153 9.61 4.57 11.82
C GLN A 153 10.90 4.78 12.61
N GLU A 154 11.94 5.31 11.98
CA GLU A 154 13.22 5.64 12.62
C GLU A 154 13.06 6.73 13.69
N GLN A 155 12.31 7.79 13.39
CA GLN A 155 11.97 8.84 14.34
C GLN A 155 11.32 8.27 15.60
N ILE A 156 10.38 7.33 15.44
CA ILE A 156 9.67 6.70 16.56
C ILE A 156 10.60 5.79 17.36
N GLN A 157 11.34 4.92 16.70
CA GLN A 157 12.10 3.85 17.37
C GLN A 157 13.45 4.32 17.94
N LYS A 158 14.11 5.31 17.31
CA LYS A 158 15.46 5.72 17.68
C LYS A 158 15.54 7.10 18.33
N GLU A 159 14.62 8.02 18.01
CA GLU A 159 14.71 9.40 18.49
C GLU A 159 13.73 9.69 19.63
N LEU A 160 12.45 9.38 19.42
CA LEU A 160 11.36 9.75 20.33
C LEU A 160 11.03 8.65 21.34
N GLY A 161 10.96 7.40 20.90
CA GLY A 161 10.42 6.27 21.68
C GLY A 161 8.89 6.24 21.74
N TYR A 162 8.20 7.09 20.97
CA TYR A 162 6.73 7.13 20.91
C TYR A 162 6.23 7.75 19.59
N PHE A 163 4.94 7.57 19.31
CA PHE A 163 4.21 8.33 18.30
C PHE A 163 2.92 8.93 18.88
N ASP A 164 2.44 10.01 18.28
CA ASP A 164 1.17 10.65 18.61
C ASP A 164 0.19 10.59 17.42
N LEU A 165 -0.99 11.19 17.58
CA LEU A 165 -1.97 11.23 16.50
C LEU A 165 -1.49 12.04 15.29
N ASN A 166 -0.68 13.08 15.49
CA ASN A 166 -0.16 13.88 14.39
C ASN A 166 0.78 13.07 13.50
N LEU A 167 1.70 12.32 14.09
CA LEU A 167 2.59 11.45 13.35
C LEU A 167 1.82 10.29 12.69
N LEU A 168 0.84 9.72 13.39
CA LEU A 168 -0.03 8.70 12.79
C LEU A 168 -0.78 9.26 11.57
N ASN A 169 -1.26 10.50 11.59
CA ASN A 169 -1.90 11.13 10.44
C ASN A 169 -0.93 11.27 9.26
N LYS A 170 0.30 11.71 9.49
CA LYS A 170 1.35 11.76 8.45
C LYS A 170 1.67 10.38 7.85
N VAL A 171 1.69 9.34 8.69
CA VAL A 171 1.86 7.95 8.24
C VAL A 171 0.67 7.51 7.38
N ASN A 172 -0.56 7.84 7.76
CA ASN A 172 -1.76 7.56 6.93
C ASN A 172 -1.69 8.28 5.58
N GLU A 173 -1.43 9.59 5.58
CA GLU A 173 -1.29 10.41 4.37
C GLU A 173 -0.18 9.88 3.45
N THR A 174 0.93 9.43 4.01
CA THR A 174 2.04 8.90 3.20
C THR A 174 1.72 7.51 2.67
N SER A 175 1.19 6.62 3.51
CA SER A 175 0.88 5.24 3.12
C SER A 175 -0.24 5.15 2.08
N ILE A 176 -1.23 6.06 2.10
CA ILE A 176 -2.34 6.04 1.13
C ILE A 176 -1.93 6.45 -0.29
N ARG A 177 -0.79 7.13 -0.45
CA ARG A 177 -0.26 7.48 -1.77
C ARG A 177 0.07 6.25 -2.61
N TYR A 178 0.47 5.13 -1.98
CA TYR A 178 0.74 3.87 -2.69
C TYR A 178 -0.53 3.26 -3.34
N PRO A 179 -1.61 2.96 -2.60
CA PRO A 179 -2.83 2.46 -3.21
C PRO A 179 -3.43 3.45 -4.21
N ALA A 180 -3.32 4.77 -3.97
CA ALA A 180 -3.74 5.77 -4.95
C ALA A 180 -2.94 5.71 -6.26
N LEU A 181 -1.61 5.54 -6.18
CA LEU A 181 -0.75 5.34 -7.35
C LEU A 181 -1.13 4.07 -8.11
N MET A 182 -1.36 2.96 -7.40
CA MET A 182 -1.71 1.68 -8.00
C MET A 182 -3.10 1.70 -8.64
N TYR A 183 -4.07 2.36 -8.02
CA TYR A 183 -5.41 2.56 -8.59
C TYR A 183 -5.34 3.41 -9.85
N THR A 184 -4.60 4.54 -9.81
CA THR A 184 -4.41 5.43 -10.96
C THR A 184 -3.73 4.72 -12.13
N TYR A 185 -2.66 3.96 -11.86
CA TYR A 185 -2.00 3.12 -12.85
C TYR A 185 -2.98 2.13 -13.49
N SER A 186 -3.79 1.48 -12.66
CA SER A 186 -4.74 0.48 -13.13
C SER A 186 -5.87 1.07 -13.98
N MET A 187 -6.37 2.25 -13.62
CA MET A 187 -7.34 2.97 -14.46
C MET A 187 -6.75 3.37 -15.81
N ARG A 188 -5.51 3.87 -15.83
CA ARG A 188 -4.80 4.22 -17.07
C ARG A 188 -4.62 3.01 -17.98
N GLU A 189 -4.05 1.93 -17.47
CA GLU A 189 -3.81 0.70 -18.25
C GLU A 189 -5.12 0.08 -18.75
N ARG A 190 -6.18 0.03 -17.93
CA ARG A 190 -7.51 -0.40 -18.36
C ARG A 190 -8.02 0.44 -19.53
N SER A 191 -7.82 1.75 -19.48
CA SER A 191 -8.26 2.68 -20.53
C SER A 191 -7.47 2.57 -21.85
N LEU A 192 -6.26 2.02 -21.83
CA LEU A 192 -5.39 1.82 -22.99
C LEU A 192 -5.69 0.51 -23.76
N ASN A 193 -6.55 -0.37 -23.25
CA ASN A 193 -6.81 -1.67 -23.88
C ASN A 193 -7.24 -1.55 -25.37
N LYS A 194 -8.08 -0.55 -25.68
CA LYS A 194 -8.51 -0.28 -27.06
C LYS A 194 -7.36 0.29 -27.90
N ASP A 195 -6.52 1.14 -27.33
CA ASP A 195 -5.35 1.71 -28.00
C ASP A 195 -4.33 0.62 -28.33
N TYR A 196 -4.07 -0.30 -27.39
CA TYR A 196 -3.21 -1.46 -27.60
C TYR A 196 -3.71 -2.32 -28.77
N GLU A 197 -5.00 -2.61 -28.82
CA GLU A 197 -5.62 -3.38 -29.90
C GLU A 197 -5.53 -2.65 -31.25
N THR A 198 -5.79 -1.35 -31.25
CA THR A 198 -5.72 -0.51 -32.45
C THR A 198 -4.32 -0.58 -33.07
N VAL A 199 -3.27 -0.32 -32.29
CA VAL A 199 -1.89 -0.36 -32.78
C VAL A 199 -1.50 -1.78 -33.23
N VAL A 200 -1.91 -2.83 -32.51
CA VAL A 200 -1.64 -4.23 -32.89
C VAL A 200 -2.25 -4.59 -34.24
N ASN A 201 -3.42 -4.04 -34.57
CA ASN A 201 -4.15 -4.36 -35.80
C ASN A 201 -3.60 -3.65 -37.04
N VAL A 202 -3.10 -2.42 -36.89
CA VAL A 202 -2.64 -1.62 -38.03
C VAL A 202 -1.14 -1.77 -38.31
N ILE A 203 -0.33 -2.12 -37.32
CA ILE A 203 1.14 -2.11 -37.46
C ILE A 203 1.67 -3.02 -38.58
N ASP A 204 1.00 -4.13 -38.90
CA ASP A 204 1.43 -5.01 -40.00
C ASP A 204 1.25 -4.37 -41.38
N GLN A 205 0.31 -3.43 -41.51
CA GLN A 205 0.07 -2.67 -42.74
C GLN A 205 1.19 -1.67 -43.03
N ALA A 206 2.08 -1.39 -42.06
CA ALA A 206 3.21 -0.47 -42.23
C ALA A 206 4.26 -1.00 -43.22
N GLY A 207 4.20 -2.27 -43.63
CA GLY A 207 5.01 -2.81 -44.72
C GLY A 207 6.53 -2.62 -44.49
N GLY A 208 7.25 -2.11 -45.48
CA GLY A 208 8.70 -1.85 -45.36
C GLY A 208 9.07 -0.69 -44.44
N ASN A 209 8.12 0.19 -44.09
CA ASN A 209 8.39 1.44 -43.36
C ASN A 209 8.75 1.20 -41.88
N ILE A 210 8.30 0.09 -41.30
CA ILE A 210 8.70 -0.34 -39.95
C ILE A 210 9.30 -1.74 -40.09
N PRO A 211 10.56 -2.02 -39.72
CA PRO A 211 11.15 -3.35 -39.86
C PRO A 211 10.33 -4.46 -39.18
N TYR A 212 10.26 -5.64 -39.81
CA TYR A 212 9.47 -6.78 -39.30
C TYR A 212 9.78 -7.13 -37.83
N LYS A 213 11.07 -7.10 -37.44
CA LYS A 213 11.50 -7.33 -36.05
C LYS A 213 10.89 -6.32 -35.08
N ALA A 214 10.88 -5.04 -35.44
CA ALA A 214 10.30 -3.98 -34.61
C ALA A 214 8.77 -4.15 -34.49
N ARG A 215 8.08 -4.45 -35.60
CA ARG A 215 6.64 -4.76 -35.57
C ARG A 215 6.32 -5.91 -34.63
N LYS A 216 7.07 -7.01 -34.72
CA LYS A 216 6.92 -8.19 -33.87
C LYS A 216 7.10 -7.84 -32.38
N ILE A 217 8.13 -7.07 -32.05
CA ILE A 217 8.41 -6.68 -30.67
C ILE A 217 7.31 -5.77 -30.12
N ILE A 218 6.90 -4.73 -30.87
CA ILE A 218 5.81 -3.83 -30.47
C ILE A 218 4.52 -4.64 -30.21
N LYS A 219 4.12 -5.52 -31.14
CA LYS A 219 2.93 -6.37 -30.95
C LYS A 219 3.03 -7.24 -29.71
N ASN A 220 4.20 -7.82 -29.44
CA ASN A 220 4.39 -8.65 -28.26
C ASN A 220 4.22 -7.84 -26.96
N PHE A 221 4.81 -6.64 -26.87
CA PHE A 221 4.62 -5.77 -25.71
C PHE A 221 3.16 -5.38 -25.49
N LEU A 222 2.46 -4.96 -26.56
CA LEU A 222 1.06 -4.52 -26.46
C LEU A 222 0.11 -5.68 -26.13
N ARG A 223 0.34 -6.87 -26.70
CA ARG A 223 -0.43 -8.07 -26.36
C ARG A 223 -0.19 -8.52 -24.92
N ALA A 224 1.06 -8.49 -24.45
CA ALA A 224 1.39 -8.82 -23.07
C ALA A 224 0.74 -7.86 -22.08
N ALA A 225 0.77 -6.55 -22.36
CA ALA A 225 0.09 -5.54 -21.56
C ALA A 225 -1.42 -5.80 -21.48
N ARG A 226 -2.08 -6.03 -22.63
CA ARG A 226 -3.51 -6.35 -22.69
C ARG A 226 -3.88 -7.63 -21.91
N ALA A 227 -3.06 -8.68 -22.01
CA ALA A 227 -3.28 -9.92 -21.26
C ALA A 227 -3.16 -9.69 -19.74
N SER A 228 -2.12 -8.97 -19.30
CA SER A 228 -1.96 -8.57 -17.90
C SER A 228 -3.16 -7.76 -17.39
N ASN A 229 -3.72 -6.89 -18.23
CA ASN A 229 -4.87 -6.06 -17.88
C ASN A 229 -6.14 -6.90 -17.65
N LYS A 230 -6.35 -7.96 -18.42
CA LYS A 230 -7.56 -8.78 -18.32
C LYS A 230 -7.63 -9.60 -17.02
N ASP A 231 -6.50 -10.12 -16.54
CA ASP A 231 -6.49 -11.09 -15.44
C ASP A 231 -6.02 -10.47 -14.12
N ALA A 232 -4.80 -9.91 -14.10
CA ALA A 232 -4.18 -9.43 -12.86
C ALA A 232 -4.72 -8.04 -12.46
N LEU A 233 -4.89 -7.14 -13.43
CA LEU A 233 -5.33 -5.77 -13.17
C LEU A 233 -6.78 -5.72 -12.70
N GLU A 234 -7.69 -6.45 -13.36
CA GLU A 234 -9.09 -6.54 -12.93
C GLU A 234 -9.23 -7.14 -11.53
N LYS A 235 -8.42 -8.14 -11.19
CA LYS A 235 -8.39 -8.70 -9.84
C LYS A 235 -7.90 -7.67 -8.81
N SER A 236 -6.89 -6.87 -9.15
CA SER A 236 -6.40 -5.79 -8.29
C SER A 236 -7.44 -4.69 -8.13
N MET A 237 -8.10 -4.26 -9.21
CA MET A 237 -9.14 -3.24 -9.18
C MET A 237 -10.32 -3.64 -8.30
N ARG A 238 -10.67 -4.93 -8.28
CA ARG A 238 -11.72 -5.43 -7.39
C ARG A 238 -11.43 -5.20 -5.91
N GLN A 239 -10.16 -5.18 -5.49
CA GLN A 239 -9.80 -4.92 -4.09
C GLN A 239 -10.05 -3.47 -3.67
N PHE A 240 -10.11 -2.56 -4.64
CA PHE A 240 -10.45 -1.14 -4.42
C PHE A 240 -11.94 -0.88 -4.56
N GLU A 241 -12.58 -1.46 -5.59
CA GLU A 241 -13.96 -1.17 -5.96
C GLU A 241 -14.99 -2.02 -5.19
N TRP A 242 -14.56 -2.99 -4.38
CA TRP A 242 -15.45 -3.88 -3.63
C TRP A 242 -14.98 -4.07 -2.19
N ASP A 243 -15.93 -4.27 -1.28
CA ASP A 243 -15.66 -4.62 0.11
C ASP A 243 -15.63 -6.15 0.32
N ASP A 244 -15.24 -6.57 1.53
CA ASP A 244 -15.19 -7.98 1.95
C ASP A 244 -16.55 -8.70 1.94
N GLU A 245 -17.66 -7.95 1.85
CA GLU A 245 -19.03 -8.46 1.79
C GLU A 245 -19.55 -8.55 0.34
N GLY A 246 -18.73 -8.15 -0.64
CA GLY A 246 -19.08 -8.18 -2.06
C GLY A 246 -19.94 -7.00 -2.50
N ASN A 247 -20.00 -5.91 -1.73
CA ASN A 247 -20.66 -4.67 -2.13
C ASN A 247 -19.69 -3.79 -2.90
N ARG A 248 -20.20 -3.03 -3.88
CA ARG A 248 -19.39 -2.01 -4.57
C ARG A 248 -19.14 -0.81 -3.66
N VAL A 249 -17.89 -0.37 -3.64
CA VAL A 249 -17.45 0.87 -2.99
C VAL A 249 -17.24 1.93 -4.07
N TYR A 250 -17.84 3.10 -3.87
CA TYR A 250 -17.61 4.25 -4.74
C TYR A 250 -16.28 4.91 -4.40
N ILE A 251 -15.43 5.10 -5.42
CA ILE A 251 -14.16 5.82 -5.31
C ILE A 251 -14.30 7.12 -6.11
N ASP A 252 -14.27 8.26 -5.41
CA ASP A 252 -14.26 9.57 -6.07
C ASP A 252 -12.85 9.84 -6.62
N GLU A 253 -12.71 9.77 -7.94
CA GLU A 253 -11.43 10.01 -8.62
C GLU A 253 -10.90 11.44 -8.42
N SER A 254 -11.77 12.43 -8.18
CA SER A 254 -11.36 13.80 -7.90
C SER A 254 -10.79 13.99 -6.49
N ARG A 255 -11.07 13.02 -5.61
CA ARG A 255 -10.69 12.97 -4.20
C ARG A 255 -10.15 11.57 -3.86
N LEU A 256 -9.27 11.06 -4.72
CA LEU A 256 -8.87 9.65 -4.72
C LEU A 256 -8.27 9.19 -3.40
N GLU A 257 -7.27 9.91 -2.89
CA GLU A 257 -6.59 9.56 -1.64
C GLU A 257 -7.54 9.56 -0.45
N GLU A 258 -8.43 10.56 -0.37
CA GLU A 258 -9.41 10.67 0.71
C GLU A 258 -10.46 9.55 0.64
N SER A 259 -10.92 9.21 -0.57
CA SER A 259 -11.86 8.09 -0.80
C SER A 259 -11.27 6.75 -0.39
N LEU A 260 -10.03 6.50 -0.79
CA LEU A 260 -9.31 5.27 -0.44
C LEU A 260 -9.01 5.21 1.07
N LEU A 261 -8.61 6.34 1.67
CA LEU A 261 -8.39 6.44 3.11
C LEU A 261 -9.65 6.12 3.89
N GLY A 262 -10.80 6.68 3.48
CA GLY A 262 -12.10 6.39 4.07
C GLY A 262 -12.43 4.89 4.01
N LYS A 263 -12.31 4.29 2.82
CA LYS A 263 -12.53 2.85 2.62
C LYS A 263 -11.69 1.99 3.55
N PHE A 264 -10.36 2.15 3.50
CA PHE A 264 -9.45 1.29 4.26
C PHE A 264 -9.58 1.50 5.76
N ARG A 265 -9.88 2.74 6.20
CA ARG A 265 -10.18 3.03 7.61
C ARG A 265 -11.43 2.30 8.08
N ASP A 266 -12.50 2.30 7.31
CA ASP A 266 -13.76 1.63 7.67
C ASP A 266 -13.60 0.10 7.72
N GLU A 267 -12.91 -0.48 6.74
CA GLU A 267 -12.57 -1.91 6.72
C GLU A 267 -11.67 -2.28 7.91
N GLY A 268 -10.63 -1.49 8.16
CA GLY A 268 -9.74 -1.66 9.31
C GLY A 268 -10.49 -1.59 10.64
N LEU A 269 -11.41 -0.64 10.80
CA LEU A 269 -12.21 -0.49 12.01
C LEU A 269 -13.17 -1.67 12.20
N LYS A 270 -13.83 -2.14 11.13
CA LYS A 270 -14.68 -3.35 11.16
C LYS A 270 -13.87 -4.56 11.61
N TYR A 271 -12.68 -4.78 11.03
CA TYR A 271 -11.79 -5.88 11.42
C TYR A 271 -11.33 -5.75 12.87
N PHE A 272 -10.92 -4.55 13.29
CA PHE A 272 -10.47 -4.26 14.65
C PHE A 272 -11.55 -4.62 15.68
N GLN A 273 -12.78 -4.13 15.49
CA GLN A 273 -13.91 -4.41 16.39
C GLN A 273 -14.26 -5.91 16.41
N LYS A 274 -14.34 -6.56 15.24
CA LYS A 274 -14.78 -7.97 15.13
C LYS A 274 -13.72 -8.96 15.65
N LYS A 275 -12.43 -8.66 15.48
CA LYS A 275 -11.32 -9.63 15.67
C LYS A 275 -10.28 -9.19 16.69
N MET A 276 -9.82 -7.94 16.67
CA MET A 276 -8.69 -7.48 17.49
C MET A 276 -9.11 -7.15 18.91
N VAL A 277 -10.22 -6.44 19.11
CA VAL A 277 -10.72 -6.06 20.45
C VAL A 277 -10.95 -7.30 21.32
N LYS A 278 -11.39 -8.43 20.74
CA LYS A 278 -11.57 -9.71 21.47
C LYS A 278 -10.28 -10.30 22.03
N LYS A 279 -9.13 -9.87 21.52
CA LYS A 279 -7.80 -10.29 21.99
C LYS A 279 -7.23 -9.34 23.04
N LEU A 280 -7.85 -8.18 23.26
CA LEU A 280 -7.43 -7.21 24.28
C LEU A 280 -7.80 -7.73 25.67
N ARG A 281 -6.85 -7.75 26.60
CA ARG A 281 -6.98 -8.34 27.94
C ARG A 281 -7.27 -7.32 29.04
N ASN A 282 -7.34 -6.04 28.69
CA ASN A 282 -7.74 -4.98 29.61
C ASN A 282 -9.16 -5.29 30.16
N PRO A 283 -9.37 -5.21 31.49
CA PRO A 283 -10.64 -5.54 32.14
C PRO A 283 -11.72 -4.48 31.92
#